data_AF-A0A1V6R9Q1-F1
#
_entry.id   AF-A0A1V6R9Q1-F1
#
_cell.length_a   1.000
_cell.length_b   1.000
_cell.length_c   1.000
_cell.angle_alpha   90.00
_cell.angle_beta   90.00
_cell.angle_gamma   90.00
#
_symmetry.space_group_name_H-M   'P 1'
#
loop_
_entity.id
_entity.type
_entity.pdbx_description
1 polymer ?
#
loop_
_entity_poly.entity_id
_entity_poly.type
_entity_poly.pdbx_seq_one_letter_code
_entity_poly.pdbx_strand_id
1 'polypeptide(L)'
;MSSDLINIAKLSDGGSSEPQIQHRLDVLNKWNIPLGSKILEIGCRQGDFTLVAAYMVGDQGHVTGIDPAPLDYGAPMTLGETQDKLKQNPIGDRMTFHQSTLEEFLNSSVSEQVYDYTVFVHSVWYLPSADALLPMLAALRGRTKHLLISEYSLDVRGDIAVLPHLLAAISQAEFNSRDNALDRDDNVQSIISPQMICAVAQKAGWELQKEDTVESPEGQEDARWEVHRVLSEEYGLRSGSSGDASRQGFASALIHAVAESKRALGPSPKLRTLPTWLGSWV
;
A
#
# COMPACT_ATOMS: atom_id res chain seq x y z
N MET A 1 22.89 8.96 -0.18
CA MET A 1 21.70 9.06 0.70
C MET A 1 21.35 10.52 0.82
N SER A 2 20.11 10.93 0.54
CA SER A 2 19.69 12.34 0.63
C SER A 2 19.61 12.80 2.08
N SER A 3 19.70 14.12 2.32
CA SER A 3 19.49 14.70 3.66
C SER A 3 18.12 14.34 4.22
N ASP A 4 17.10 14.31 3.35
CA ASP A 4 15.71 14.09 3.74
C ASP A 4 15.51 12.65 4.24
N LEU A 5 16.08 11.66 3.55
CA LEU A 5 16.04 10.27 3.99
C LEU A 5 16.68 10.11 5.39
N ILE A 6 17.85 10.72 5.62
CA ILE A 6 18.53 10.66 6.92
C ILE A 6 17.67 11.29 8.02
N ASN A 7 17.04 12.42 7.73
CA ASN A 7 16.23 13.15 8.70
C ASN A 7 14.94 12.37 9.02
N ILE A 8 14.26 11.83 8.01
CA ILE A 8 13.02 11.07 8.21
C ILE A 8 13.31 9.73 8.90
N ALA A 9 14.41 9.04 8.56
CA ALA A 9 14.81 7.81 9.24
C ALA A 9 15.01 8.01 10.74
N LYS A 10 15.55 9.17 11.16
CA LYS A 10 15.65 9.53 12.58
C LYS A 10 14.28 9.76 13.23
N LEU A 11 13.32 10.33 12.50
CA LEU A 11 11.96 10.54 12.99
C LEU A 11 11.17 9.24 13.11
N SER A 12 11.43 8.26 12.23
CA SER A 12 10.80 6.94 12.31
C SER A 12 11.25 6.14 13.54
N ASP A 13 12.40 6.49 14.14
CA ASP A 13 12.97 5.88 15.35
C ASP A 13 12.89 4.34 15.35
N GLY A 14 13.35 3.76 14.24
CA GLY A 14 13.41 2.32 14.02
C GLY A 14 12.09 1.64 13.60
N GLY A 15 11.01 2.39 13.36
CA GLY A 15 9.73 1.84 12.88
C GLY A 15 9.80 1.32 11.45
N SER A 16 10.19 2.17 10.51
CA SER A 16 10.29 1.87 9.08
C SER A 16 11.76 1.78 8.65
N SER A 17 12.10 0.83 7.79
CA SER A 17 13.45 0.71 7.26
C SER A 17 13.76 1.83 6.25
N GLU A 18 15.05 2.17 6.08
CA GLU A 18 15.47 3.21 5.12
C GLU A 18 14.97 2.95 3.69
N PRO A 19 14.95 1.71 3.15
CA PRO A 19 14.35 1.45 1.85
C PRO A 19 12.85 1.73 1.79
N GLN A 20 12.09 1.48 2.86
CA GLN A 20 10.66 1.82 2.90
C GLN A 20 10.45 3.33 2.84
N ILE A 21 11.23 4.09 3.61
CA ILE A 21 11.20 5.56 3.63
C ILE A 21 11.61 6.12 2.27
N GLN A 22 12.69 5.61 1.68
CA GLN A 22 13.17 6.01 0.35
C GLN A 22 12.08 5.81 -0.71
N HIS A 23 11.37 4.67 -0.67
CA HIS A 23 10.26 4.42 -1.58
C HIS A 23 9.16 5.49 -1.48
N ARG A 24 8.72 5.82 -0.25
CA ARG A 24 7.68 6.84 -0.04
C ARG A 24 8.15 8.23 -0.49
N LEU A 25 9.42 8.56 -0.27
CA LEU A 25 10.04 9.78 -0.78
C LEU A 25 10.01 9.83 -2.31
N ASP A 26 10.39 8.74 -2.98
CA ASP A 26 10.41 8.68 -4.44
C ASP A 26 9.01 8.83 -5.05
N VAL A 27 7.99 8.23 -4.42
CA VAL A 27 6.58 8.43 -4.79
C VAL A 27 6.16 9.89 -4.63
N LEU A 28 6.44 10.51 -3.49
CA LEU A 28 6.09 11.92 -3.24
C LEU A 28 6.82 12.89 -4.17
N ASN A 29 8.11 12.64 -4.46
CA ASN A 29 8.90 13.42 -5.40
C ASN A 29 8.34 13.36 -6.82
N LYS A 30 7.80 12.21 -7.24
CA LYS A 30 7.13 12.07 -8.54
C LYS A 30 5.83 12.83 -8.62
N TRP A 31 5.04 12.86 -7.55
CA TRP A 31 3.80 13.63 -7.48
C TRP A 31 4.02 15.13 -7.30
N ASN A 32 5.19 15.55 -6.78
CA ASN A 32 5.58 16.95 -6.61
C ASN A 32 4.52 17.75 -5.83
N ILE A 33 4.12 17.23 -4.67
CA ILE A 33 3.11 17.85 -3.81
C ILE A 33 3.70 19.15 -3.21
N PRO A 34 3.02 20.31 -3.35
CA PRO A 34 3.51 21.57 -2.81
C PRO A 34 3.60 21.60 -1.28
N LEU A 35 4.54 22.40 -0.76
CA LEU A 35 4.58 22.78 0.65
C LEU A 35 3.26 23.45 1.07
N GLY A 36 2.83 23.18 2.30
CA GLY A 36 1.57 23.70 2.84
C GLY A 36 0.33 22.90 2.46
N SER A 37 0.46 21.84 1.68
CA SER A 37 -0.70 21.04 1.24
C SER A 37 -1.35 20.29 2.39
N LYS A 38 -2.68 20.19 2.35
CA LYS A 38 -3.48 19.28 3.19
C LYS A 38 -3.74 17.97 2.46
N ILE A 39 -3.28 16.87 3.04
CA ILE A 39 -3.38 15.52 2.44
C ILE A 39 -4.31 14.64 3.28
N LEU A 40 -5.24 13.96 2.62
CA LEU A 40 -5.98 12.83 3.18
C LEU A 40 -5.36 11.52 2.66
N GLU A 41 -4.83 10.69 3.54
CA GLU A 41 -4.28 9.38 3.20
C GLU A 41 -5.26 8.26 3.56
N ILE A 42 -5.57 7.41 2.57
CA ILE A 42 -6.47 6.27 2.74
C ILE A 42 -5.66 4.97 2.88
N GLY A 43 -5.83 4.30 4.02
CA GLY A 43 -5.10 3.08 4.38
C GLY A 43 -3.73 3.39 4.97
N CYS A 44 -3.66 4.29 5.96
CA CYS A 44 -2.39 4.78 6.50
C CYS A 44 -1.61 3.75 7.33
N ARG A 45 -2.25 2.66 7.78
CA ARG A 45 -1.64 1.61 8.63
C ARG A 45 -0.80 2.21 9.76
N GLN A 46 0.48 1.85 9.86
CA GLN A 46 1.41 2.31 10.89
C GLN A 46 1.86 3.77 10.69
N GLY A 47 1.61 4.37 9.53
CA GLY A 47 1.91 5.78 9.26
C GLY A 47 3.23 6.06 8.55
N ASP A 48 3.85 5.07 7.89
CA ASP A 48 5.12 5.25 7.16
C ASP A 48 5.02 6.35 6.09
N PHE A 49 3.99 6.29 5.24
CA PHE A 49 3.76 7.34 4.24
C PHE A 49 3.31 8.63 4.93
N THR A 50 2.45 8.57 5.95
CA THR A 50 2.00 9.73 6.72
C THR A 50 3.18 10.56 7.24
N LEU A 51 4.18 9.90 7.83
CA LEU A 51 5.39 10.53 8.36
C LEU A 51 6.17 11.25 7.25
N VAL A 52 6.41 10.55 6.14
CA VAL A 52 7.19 11.09 5.02
C VAL A 52 6.45 12.26 4.38
N ALA A 53 5.15 12.13 4.16
CA ALA A 53 4.31 13.19 3.60
C ALA A 53 4.26 14.41 4.52
N ALA A 54 4.11 14.22 5.83
CA ALA A 54 4.10 15.32 6.82
C ALA A 54 5.44 16.05 6.91
N TYR A 55 6.55 15.34 6.74
CA TYR A 55 7.86 15.96 6.57
C TYR A 55 7.90 16.81 5.30
N MET A 56 7.46 16.24 4.18
CA MET A 56 7.56 16.85 2.84
C MET A 56 6.65 18.06 2.64
N VAL A 57 5.47 18.12 3.26
CA VAL A 57 4.57 19.30 3.15
C VAL A 57 4.98 20.46 4.07
N GLY A 58 5.89 20.22 5.02
CA GLY A 58 6.45 21.26 5.88
C GLY A 58 5.46 21.84 6.91
N ASP A 59 5.90 22.88 7.61
CA ASP A 59 5.25 23.43 8.81
C ASP A 59 3.84 24.00 8.61
N GLN A 60 3.45 24.27 7.35
CA GLN A 60 2.13 24.80 7.01
C GLN A 60 1.20 23.74 6.41
N GLY A 61 1.70 22.52 6.20
CA GLY A 61 0.92 21.41 5.66
C GLY A 61 0.46 20.48 6.77
N HIS A 62 -0.44 19.57 6.40
CA HIS A 62 -0.99 18.59 7.33
C HIS A 62 -1.35 17.30 6.59
N VAL A 63 -1.14 16.16 7.24
CA VAL A 63 -1.55 14.85 6.72
C VAL A 63 -2.53 14.21 7.70
N THR A 64 -3.70 13.87 7.19
CA THR A 64 -4.69 13.09 7.93
C THR A 64 -4.72 11.68 7.36
N GLY A 65 -4.25 10.71 8.13
CA GLY A 65 -4.31 9.29 7.79
C GLY A 65 -5.55 8.63 8.36
N ILE A 66 -6.23 7.82 7.54
CA ILE A 66 -7.33 6.97 8.00
C ILE A 66 -7.09 5.50 7.66
N ASP A 67 -7.47 4.62 8.57
CA ASP A 67 -7.41 3.16 8.38
C ASP A 67 -8.50 2.49 9.22
N PRO A 68 -9.30 1.54 8.70
CA PRO A 68 -10.31 0.85 9.50
C PRO A 68 -9.73 -0.24 10.42
N ALA A 69 -8.47 -0.65 10.22
CA ALA A 69 -7.88 -1.76 10.97
C ALA A 69 -7.86 -1.51 12.48
N PRO A 70 -8.05 -2.55 13.31
CA PRO A 70 -7.92 -2.45 14.76
C PRO A 70 -6.56 -1.87 15.18
N LEU A 71 -6.56 -0.95 16.14
CA LEU A 71 -5.31 -0.32 16.60
C LEU A 71 -4.38 -1.27 17.35
N ASP A 72 -4.88 -2.42 17.80
CA ASP A 72 -4.10 -3.51 18.41
C ASP A 72 -3.56 -4.52 17.38
N TYR A 73 -3.82 -4.32 16.09
CA TYR A 73 -3.25 -5.13 15.00
C TYR A 73 -1.77 -4.81 14.80
N GLY A 74 -0.98 -5.84 14.46
CA GLY A 74 0.43 -5.71 14.11
C GLY A 74 1.40 -6.06 15.26
N ALA A 75 2.61 -6.47 14.88
CA ALA A 75 3.70 -6.81 15.79
C ALA A 75 5.05 -6.48 15.10
N PRO A 76 6.14 -6.20 15.84
CA PRO A 76 6.24 -6.18 17.31
C PRO A 76 5.59 -4.96 17.98
N MET A 77 5.27 -3.93 17.22
CA MET A 77 4.45 -2.79 17.66
C MET A 77 3.14 -2.78 16.89
N THR A 78 2.05 -2.48 17.58
CA THR A 78 0.73 -2.37 16.97
C THR A 78 0.60 -1.10 16.11
N LEU A 79 -0.46 -1.01 15.32
CA LEU A 79 -0.77 0.21 14.55
C LEU A 79 -0.89 1.42 15.48
N GLY A 80 -1.67 1.29 16.56
CA GLY A 80 -1.91 2.37 17.53
C GLY A 80 -0.64 2.81 18.24
N GLU A 81 0.18 1.86 18.70
CA GLU A 81 1.47 2.16 19.34
C GLU A 81 2.42 2.92 18.41
N THR A 82 2.46 2.53 17.13
CA THR A 82 3.31 3.19 16.13
C THR A 82 2.80 4.60 15.82
N GLN A 83 1.51 4.77 15.59
CA GLN A 83 0.88 6.07 15.35
C GLN A 83 1.06 7.03 16.55
N ASP A 84 0.90 6.54 17.78
CA ASP A 84 1.12 7.33 18.99
C ASP A 84 2.58 7.77 19.14
N LYS A 85 3.53 6.88 18.81
CA LYS A 85 4.95 7.21 18.78
C LYS A 85 5.24 8.28 17.71
N LEU A 86 4.68 8.16 16.51
CA LEU A 86 4.88 9.14 15.44
C LEU A 86 4.39 10.55 15.82
N LYS A 87 3.28 10.65 16.56
CA LYS A 87 2.75 11.93 17.06
C LYS A 87 3.64 12.59 18.13
N GLN A 88 4.54 11.84 18.77
CA GLN A 88 5.48 12.39 19.77
C GLN A 88 6.73 13.01 19.14
N ASN A 89 6.92 12.83 17.83
CA ASN A 89 8.05 13.42 17.10
C ASN A 89 7.92 14.95 16.98
N PRO A 90 9.03 15.67 16.68
CA PRO A 90 9.00 17.13 16.48
C PRO A 90 8.06 17.63 15.38
N ILE A 91 7.61 16.75 14.48
CA ILE A 91 6.64 17.08 13.42
C ILE A 91 5.26 16.43 13.65
N GLY A 92 5.02 15.88 14.85
CA GLY A 92 3.80 15.16 15.21
C GLY A 92 2.53 15.97 15.01
N ASP A 93 2.59 17.28 15.27
CA ASP A 93 1.47 18.22 15.08
C ASP A 93 1.03 18.37 13.61
N ARG A 94 1.80 17.84 12.65
CA ARG A 94 1.46 17.84 11.20
C ARG A 94 0.73 16.58 10.76
N MET A 95 0.43 15.67 11.70
CA MET A 95 -0.16 14.37 11.43
C MET A 95 -1.35 14.13 12.35
N THR A 96 -2.44 13.64 11.77
CA THR A 96 -3.58 13.10 12.53
C THR A 96 -3.92 11.71 12.01
N PHE A 97 -4.22 10.78 12.92
CA PHE A 97 -4.65 9.43 12.58
C PHE A 97 -6.07 9.19 13.08
N HIS A 98 -6.90 8.54 12.25
CA HIS A 98 -8.23 8.10 12.62
C HIS A 98 -8.44 6.63 12.27
N GLN A 99 -8.85 5.84 13.27
CA GLN A 99 -9.37 4.51 13.01
C GLN A 99 -10.79 4.64 12.44
N SER A 100 -10.95 4.59 11.12
CA SER A 100 -12.23 4.85 10.47
C SER A 100 -12.26 4.34 9.04
N THR A 101 -13.44 3.95 8.57
CA THR A 101 -13.70 3.80 7.14
C THR A 101 -13.77 5.18 6.46
N LEU A 102 -13.59 5.22 5.14
CA LEU A 102 -13.69 6.47 4.39
C LEU A 102 -15.06 7.15 4.55
N GLU A 103 -16.14 6.38 4.50
CA GLU A 103 -17.50 6.91 4.61
C GLU A 103 -17.77 7.52 5.99
N GLU A 104 -17.42 6.82 7.06
CA GLU A 104 -17.54 7.33 8.44
C GLU A 104 -16.72 8.60 8.62
N PHE A 105 -15.48 8.62 8.12
CA PHE A 105 -14.61 9.78 8.25
C PHE A 105 -15.16 10.99 7.51
N LEU A 106 -15.55 10.86 6.24
CA LEU A 106 -16.07 12.00 5.45
C LEU A 106 -17.36 12.59 6.02
N ASN A 107 -18.18 11.77 6.71
CA ASN A 107 -19.41 12.19 7.37
C ASN A 107 -19.20 12.79 8.77
N SER A 108 -17.99 12.67 9.32
CA SER A 108 -17.65 13.19 10.64
C SER A 108 -17.41 14.71 10.62
N SER A 109 -17.55 15.36 11.79
CA SER A 109 -17.25 16.78 11.95
C SER A 109 -15.76 17.13 11.95
N VAL A 110 -14.88 16.12 12.05
CA VAL A 110 -13.42 16.31 12.06
C VAL A 110 -12.82 16.27 10.65
N SER A 111 -13.58 15.83 9.64
CA SER A 111 -13.14 15.85 8.27
C SER A 111 -13.14 17.26 7.71
N GLU A 112 -12.02 17.64 7.08
CA GLU A 112 -11.93 18.87 6.30
C GLU A 112 -12.98 18.88 5.18
N GLN A 113 -13.47 20.08 4.86
CA GLN A 113 -14.44 20.25 3.78
C GLN A 113 -13.84 19.84 2.43
N VAL A 114 -12.59 20.25 2.16
CA VAL A 114 -11.84 19.94 0.94
C VAL A 114 -10.35 19.79 1.26
N TYR A 115 -9.76 18.68 0.85
CA TYR A 115 -8.30 18.45 0.87
C TYR A 115 -7.66 18.91 -0.44
N ASP A 116 -6.36 19.24 -0.41
CA ASP A 116 -5.62 19.51 -1.65
C ASP A 116 -5.37 18.20 -2.41
N TYR A 117 -5.02 17.14 -1.67
CA TYR A 117 -4.78 15.81 -2.23
C TYR A 117 -5.45 14.74 -1.38
N THR A 118 -6.02 13.73 -2.04
CA THR A 118 -6.32 12.44 -1.41
C THR A 118 -5.46 11.37 -2.06
N VAL A 119 -4.82 10.54 -1.23
CA VAL A 119 -3.84 9.56 -1.68
C VAL A 119 -4.19 8.14 -1.25
N PHE A 120 -3.94 7.19 -2.14
CA PHE A 120 -3.89 5.76 -1.86
C PHE A 120 -2.47 5.28 -2.18
N VAL A 121 -1.75 4.73 -1.20
CA VAL A 121 -0.36 4.29 -1.39
C VAL A 121 -0.23 2.85 -0.93
N HIS A 122 -0.18 1.93 -1.88
CA HIS A 122 -0.16 0.49 -1.59
C HIS A 122 -1.28 0.06 -0.65
N SER A 123 -2.48 0.60 -0.87
CA SER A 123 -3.68 0.31 -0.08
C SER A 123 -4.83 -0.23 -0.91
N VAL A 124 -4.71 -0.22 -2.25
CA VAL A 124 -5.79 -0.65 -3.14
C VAL A 124 -5.90 -2.17 -3.17
N TRP A 125 -4.78 -2.90 -3.12
CA TRP A 125 -4.80 -4.38 -3.07
C TRP A 125 -5.40 -4.96 -1.79
N TYR A 126 -5.65 -4.15 -0.75
CA TYR A 126 -6.35 -4.58 0.47
C TYR A 126 -7.87 -4.62 0.28
N LEU A 127 -8.38 -4.04 -0.81
CA LEU A 127 -9.79 -4.11 -1.16
C LEU A 127 -10.12 -5.50 -1.70
N PRO A 128 -11.34 -6.01 -1.44
CA PRO A 128 -11.75 -7.34 -1.90
C PRO A 128 -11.94 -7.41 -3.42
N SER A 129 -12.17 -6.29 -4.10
CA SER A 129 -12.35 -6.22 -5.55
C SER A 129 -12.21 -4.78 -6.08
N ALA A 130 -12.08 -4.65 -7.40
CA ALA A 130 -12.13 -3.35 -8.07
C ALA A 130 -13.49 -2.63 -7.88
N ASP A 131 -14.59 -3.38 -7.72
CA ASP A 131 -15.92 -2.79 -7.49
C ASP A 131 -16.01 -2.12 -6.12
N ALA A 132 -15.26 -2.58 -5.12
CA ALA A 132 -15.18 -1.94 -3.80
C ALA A 132 -14.49 -0.57 -3.86
N LEU A 133 -13.61 -0.33 -4.84
CA LEU A 133 -12.91 0.94 -5.03
C LEU A 133 -13.84 2.04 -5.59
N LEU A 134 -14.80 1.68 -6.44
CA LEU A 134 -15.70 2.64 -7.11
C LEU A 134 -16.44 3.59 -6.15
N PRO A 135 -17.18 3.10 -5.13
CA PRO A 135 -17.89 3.99 -4.21
C PRO A 135 -16.94 4.87 -3.39
N MET A 136 -15.72 4.38 -3.08
CA MET A 136 -14.70 5.18 -2.39
C MET A 136 -14.25 6.36 -3.25
N LEU A 137 -13.91 6.12 -4.52
CA LEU A 137 -13.49 7.20 -5.43
C LEU A 137 -14.63 8.17 -5.73
N ALA A 138 -15.88 7.69 -5.83
CA ALA A 138 -17.04 8.54 -6.02
C ALA A 138 -17.28 9.47 -4.80
N ALA A 139 -17.15 8.95 -3.58
CA ALA A 139 -17.31 9.72 -2.34
C ALA A 139 -16.28 10.86 -2.18
N LEU A 140 -15.12 10.73 -2.82
CA LEU A 140 -14.07 11.76 -2.80
C LEU A 140 -14.34 12.93 -3.76
N ARG A 141 -15.29 12.81 -4.69
CA ARG A 141 -15.64 13.91 -5.61
C ARG A 141 -16.12 15.13 -4.81
N GLY A 142 -15.48 16.27 -5.05
CA GLY A 142 -15.76 17.51 -4.33
C GLY A 142 -15.20 17.56 -2.89
N ARG A 143 -14.57 16.49 -2.40
CA ARG A 143 -13.87 16.44 -1.10
C ARG A 143 -12.36 16.59 -1.24
N THR A 144 -11.84 16.51 -2.45
CA THR A 144 -10.42 16.70 -2.75
C THR A 144 -10.24 17.36 -4.11
N LYS A 145 -9.18 18.16 -4.27
CA LYS A 145 -8.83 18.79 -5.56
C LYS A 145 -8.13 17.82 -6.50
N HIS A 146 -7.31 16.93 -5.94
CA HIS A 146 -6.53 15.95 -6.69
C HIS A 146 -6.62 14.58 -6.03
N LEU A 147 -6.88 13.56 -6.84
CA LEU A 147 -6.77 12.16 -6.42
C LEU A 147 -5.43 11.61 -6.91
N LEU A 148 -4.68 10.96 -6.02
CA LEU A 148 -3.43 10.29 -6.34
C LEU A 148 -3.51 8.84 -5.88
N ILE A 149 -3.15 7.90 -6.74
CA ILE A 149 -3.15 6.48 -6.41
C ILE A 149 -1.82 5.90 -6.86
N SER A 150 -1.18 5.16 -5.97
CA SER A 150 -0.02 4.36 -6.29
C SER A 150 -0.22 2.93 -5.84
N GLU A 151 0.12 2.00 -6.73
CA GLU A 151 0.01 0.58 -6.48
C GLU A 151 1.07 -0.18 -7.29
N TYR A 152 1.36 -1.43 -6.94
CA TYR A 152 2.30 -2.24 -7.70
C TYR A 152 1.89 -2.37 -9.18
N SER A 153 2.86 -2.18 -10.06
CA SER A 153 2.67 -2.03 -11.52
C SER A 153 2.26 -3.31 -12.26
N LEU A 154 2.43 -4.49 -11.64
CA LEU A 154 2.32 -5.81 -12.28
C LEU A 154 3.27 -6.02 -13.48
N ASP A 155 4.33 -5.23 -13.58
CA ASP A 155 5.36 -5.35 -14.60
C ASP A 155 6.72 -5.63 -13.95
N VAL A 156 7.36 -6.74 -14.35
CA VAL A 156 8.70 -7.11 -13.86
C VAL A 156 9.82 -6.29 -14.51
N ARG A 157 9.51 -5.54 -15.58
CA ARG A 157 10.41 -4.60 -16.27
C ARG A 157 11.77 -5.19 -16.66
N GLY A 158 11.79 -6.50 -16.94
CA GLY A 158 12.99 -7.25 -17.29
C GLY A 158 13.89 -7.66 -16.11
N ASP A 159 13.56 -7.29 -14.88
CA ASP A 159 14.26 -7.75 -13.67
C ASP A 159 13.62 -9.04 -13.15
N ILE A 160 14.25 -10.18 -13.44
CA ILE A 160 13.76 -11.50 -13.02
C ILE A 160 13.69 -11.65 -11.49
N ALA A 161 14.44 -10.85 -10.72
CA ALA A 161 14.38 -10.89 -9.27
C ALA A 161 13.07 -10.32 -8.69
N VAL A 162 12.26 -9.65 -9.51
CA VAL A 162 10.92 -9.15 -9.17
C VAL A 162 9.85 -10.23 -9.35
N LEU A 163 10.08 -11.22 -10.22
CA LEU A 163 9.09 -12.24 -10.56
C LEU A 163 8.53 -12.99 -9.34
N PRO A 164 9.33 -13.40 -8.33
CA PRO A 164 8.78 -14.07 -7.16
C PRO A 164 7.75 -13.21 -6.40
N HIS A 165 7.94 -11.89 -6.33
CA HIS A 165 7.01 -10.99 -5.67
C HIS A 165 5.68 -10.91 -6.43
N LEU A 166 5.73 -10.78 -7.76
CA LEU A 166 4.52 -10.80 -8.60
C LEU A 166 3.72 -12.09 -8.43
N LEU A 167 4.40 -13.24 -8.47
CA LEU A 167 3.74 -14.53 -8.30
C LEU A 167 3.18 -14.71 -6.88
N ALA A 168 3.87 -14.20 -5.86
CA ALA A 168 3.38 -14.24 -4.49
C ALA A 168 2.12 -13.39 -4.30
N ALA A 169 2.06 -12.20 -4.89
CA ALA A 169 0.88 -11.36 -4.86
C ALA A 169 -0.32 -12.00 -5.58
N ILE A 170 -0.10 -12.59 -6.76
CA ILE A 170 -1.14 -13.32 -7.50
C ILE A 170 -1.65 -14.52 -6.69
N SER A 171 -0.74 -15.28 -6.06
CA SER A 171 -1.09 -16.41 -5.18
C SER A 171 -2.03 -15.98 -4.07
N GLN A 172 -1.70 -14.90 -3.36
CA GLN A 172 -2.52 -14.41 -2.26
C GLN A 172 -3.87 -13.89 -2.73
N ALA A 173 -3.92 -13.07 -3.79
CA ALA A 173 -5.18 -12.59 -4.32
C ALA A 173 -6.10 -13.71 -4.83
N GLU A 174 -5.53 -14.74 -5.46
CA GLU A 174 -6.31 -15.90 -5.89
C GLU A 174 -6.93 -16.64 -4.70
N PHE A 175 -6.19 -16.80 -3.60
CA PHE A 175 -6.69 -17.44 -2.41
C PHE A 175 -7.74 -16.57 -1.68
N ASN A 176 -7.45 -15.29 -1.48
CA ASN A 176 -8.26 -14.37 -0.67
C ASN A 176 -9.53 -13.87 -1.38
N SER A 177 -9.60 -13.98 -2.70
CA SER A 177 -10.80 -13.66 -3.48
C SER A 177 -11.87 -14.76 -3.47
N ARG A 178 -11.63 -15.90 -2.81
CA ARG A 178 -12.57 -17.03 -2.74
C ARG A 178 -13.66 -16.78 -1.68
N ASP A 179 -14.91 -17.11 -2.00
CA ASP A 179 -16.01 -17.12 -1.03
C ASP A 179 -15.72 -18.14 0.09
N ASN A 180 -15.78 -17.71 1.36
CA ASN A 180 -15.48 -18.48 2.58
C ASN A 180 -14.00 -18.63 2.99
N ALA A 181 -13.11 -17.71 2.59
CA ALA A 181 -11.88 -17.52 3.35
C ALA A 181 -12.24 -16.97 4.75
N LEU A 182 -12.43 -17.89 5.71
CA LEU A 182 -12.89 -17.59 7.07
C LEU A 182 -11.90 -16.70 7.84
N ASP A 183 -10.64 -16.67 7.41
CA ASP A 183 -9.57 -15.82 7.96
C ASP A 183 -8.91 -15.02 6.82
N ARG A 184 -9.16 -13.71 6.78
CA ARG A 184 -8.53 -12.74 5.86
C ARG A 184 -7.29 -12.10 6.50
N ASP A 185 -6.39 -12.92 7.02
CA ASP A 185 -5.19 -12.41 7.74
C ASP A 185 -4.13 -11.82 6.80
N ASP A 186 -4.23 -12.09 5.50
CA ASP A 186 -3.28 -11.61 4.52
C ASP A 186 -3.63 -10.19 4.07
N ASN A 187 -2.61 -9.37 3.84
CA ASN A 187 -2.81 -8.02 3.37
C ASN A 187 -3.40 -8.00 1.96
N VAL A 188 -2.83 -8.76 1.02
CA VAL A 188 -3.27 -8.78 -0.39
C VAL A 188 -4.60 -9.53 -0.53
N GLN A 189 -5.69 -8.78 -0.71
CA GLN A 189 -7.04 -9.32 -0.89
C GLN A 189 -7.42 -9.49 -2.36
N SER A 190 -6.95 -8.61 -3.23
CA SER A 190 -7.16 -8.71 -4.68
C SER A 190 -6.02 -8.06 -5.47
N ILE A 191 -5.83 -8.49 -6.73
CA ILE A 191 -4.99 -7.77 -7.70
C ILE A 191 -5.87 -6.84 -8.51
N ILE A 192 -5.81 -5.54 -8.20
CA ILE A 192 -6.45 -4.48 -8.98
C ILE A 192 -5.35 -3.82 -9.82
N SER A 193 -5.33 -4.10 -11.12
CA SER A 193 -4.28 -3.60 -12.01
C SER A 193 -4.39 -2.09 -12.24
N PRO A 194 -3.30 -1.40 -12.63
CA PRO A 194 -3.34 0.00 -13.06
C PRO A 194 -4.50 0.33 -14.02
N GLN A 195 -4.72 -0.53 -15.02
CA GLN A 195 -5.81 -0.35 -16.00
C GLN A 195 -7.19 -0.46 -15.35
N MET A 196 -7.37 -1.37 -14.38
CA MET A 196 -8.61 -1.48 -13.61
C MET A 196 -8.82 -0.24 -12.74
N ILE A 197 -7.77 0.26 -12.07
CA ILE A 197 -7.83 1.50 -11.27
C ILE A 197 -8.26 2.67 -12.15
N CYS A 198 -7.63 2.87 -13.31
CA CYS A 198 -7.99 3.93 -14.24
C CYS A 198 -9.46 3.82 -14.71
N ALA A 199 -9.91 2.61 -15.05
CA ALA A 199 -11.30 2.38 -15.48
C ALA A 199 -12.31 2.68 -14.35
N VAL A 200 -11.99 2.32 -13.10
CA VAL A 200 -12.84 2.62 -11.94
C VAL A 200 -12.85 4.12 -11.63
N ALA A 201 -11.69 4.79 -11.66
CA ALA A 201 -11.58 6.23 -11.48
C ALA A 201 -12.41 7.01 -12.53
N GLN A 202 -12.30 6.61 -13.80
CA GLN A 202 -13.10 7.20 -14.87
C GLN A 202 -14.61 7.02 -14.64
N LYS A 203 -15.04 5.82 -14.22
CA LYS A 203 -16.45 5.55 -13.86
C LYS A 203 -16.92 6.39 -12.66
N ALA A 204 -16.03 6.69 -11.71
CA ALA A 204 -16.28 7.60 -10.58
C ALA A 204 -16.26 9.08 -10.97
N GLY A 205 -16.03 9.41 -12.25
CA GLY A 205 -16.05 10.79 -12.75
C GLY A 205 -14.74 11.55 -12.56
N TRP A 206 -13.61 10.84 -12.39
CA TRP A 206 -12.28 11.42 -12.34
C TRP A 206 -11.65 11.48 -13.75
N GLU A 207 -10.90 12.54 -14.02
CA GLU A 207 -10.17 12.72 -15.27
C GLU A 207 -8.68 12.46 -15.06
N LEU A 208 -8.14 11.44 -15.73
CA LEU A 208 -6.72 11.07 -15.64
C LEU A 208 -5.86 12.17 -16.23
N GLN A 209 -4.92 12.67 -15.43
CA GLN A 209 -3.97 13.71 -15.84
C GLN A 209 -2.62 13.11 -16.23
N LYS A 210 -2.11 12.17 -15.43
CA LYS A 210 -0.77 11.61 -15.62
C LYS A 210 -0.65 10.21 -15.05
N GLU A 211 0.18 9.41 -15.70
CA GLU A 211 0.71 8.15 -15.18
C GLU A 211 2.23 8.22 -15.08
N ASP A 212 2.80 7.53 -14.09
CA ASP A 212 4.24 7.46 -13.85
C ASP A 212 4.61 6.10 -13.22
N THR A 213 5.90 5.85 -13.05
CA THR A 213 6.40 4.65 -12.34
C THR A 213 7.62 4.99 -11.50
N VAL A 214 7.70 4.38 -10.32
CA VAL A 214 8.83 4.42 -9.39
C VAL A 214 9.39 3.00 -9.28
N GLU A 215 10.69 2.86 -9.50
CA GLU A 215 11.39 1.60 -9.24
C GLU A 215 11.54 1.40 -7.73
N SER A 216 11.33 0.17 -7.24
CA SER A 216 11.55 -0.14 -5.83
C SER A 216 13.03 0.01 -5.45
N PRO A 217 13.37 0.65 -4.31
CA PRO A 217 14.73 0.70 -3.82
C PRO A 217 15.27 -0.69 -3.45
N GLU A 218 16.59 -0.87 -3.53
CA GLU A 218 17.23 -2.10 -3.02
C GLU A 218 17.04 -2.22 -1.51
N GLY A 219 16.68 -3.43 -1.08
CA GLY A 219 16.38 -3.72 0.32
C GLY A 219 14.93 -3.43 0.73
N GLN A 220 14.06 -2.95 -0.17
CA GLN A 220 12.63 -2.90 0.13
C GLN A 220 12.10 -4.30 0.45
N GLU A 221 11.30 -4.40 1.50
CA GLU A 221 11.07 -5.66 2.20
C GLU A 221 9.80 -6.40 1.74
N ASP A 222 8.90 -5.73 1.00
CA ASP A 222 7.61 -6.27 0.58
C ASP A 222 7.75 -7.60 -0.18
N ALA A 223 8.66 -7.70 -1.15
CA ALA A 223 8.93 -8.96 -1.84
C ALA A 223 9.33 -10.08 -0.87
N ARG A 224 10.14 -9.77 0.14
CA ARG A 224 10.57 -10.77 1.13
C ARG A 224 9.39 -11.20 1.99
N TRP A 225 8.57 -10.27 2.45
CA TRP A 225 7.39 -10.56 3.27
C TRP A 225 6.40 -11.44 2.52
N GLU A 226 6.02 -11.06 1.30
CA GLU A 226 4.99 -11.80 0.56
C GLU A 226 5.47 -13.15 0.03
N VAL A 227 6.72 -13.24 -0.44
CA VAL A 227 7.30 -14.53 -0.83
C VAL A 227 7.44 -15.45 0.39
N HIS A 228 7.84 -14.94 1.55
CA HIS A 228 7.93 -15.75 2.75
C HIS A 228 6.54 -16.22 3.22
N ARG A 229 5.53 -15.35 3.17
CA ARG A 229 4.14 -15.70 3.49
C ARG A 229 3.66 -16.86 2.64
N VAL A 230 3.76 -16.76 1.31
CA VAL A 230 3.27 -17.81 0.39
C VAL A 230 4.02 -19.14 0.54
N LEU A 231 5.31 -19.09 0.89
CA LEU A 231 6.12 -20.29 1.11
C LEU A 231 6.04 -20.85 2.54
N SER A 232 5.25 -20.23 3.42
CA SER A 232 5.06 -20.73 4.79
C SER A 232 4.20 -21.99 4.81
N GLU A 233 4.45 -22.85 5.80
CA GLU A 233 3.65 -24.07 6.01
C GLU A 233 2.18 -23.73 6.25
N GLU A 234 1.91 -22.70 7.05
CA GLU A 234 0.56 -22.22 7.36
C GLU A 234 -0.20 -21.83 6.09
N TYR A 235 0.42 -21.04 5.20
CA TYR A 235 -0.19 -20.67 3.92
C TYR A 235 -0.45 -21.90 3.04
N GLY A 236 0.51 -22.83 2.98
CA GLY A 236 0.35 -24.11 2.27
C GLY A 236 -0.86 -24.92 2.75
N LEU A 237 -1.01 -25.06 4.08
CA LEU A 237 -2.14 -25.76 4.69
C LEU A 237 -3.48 -25.05 4.43
N ARG A 238 -3.53 -23.72 4.59
CA ARG A 238 -4.73 -22.90 4.32
C ARG A 238 -5.16 -23.01 2.86
N SER A 239 -4.20 -22.83 1.95
CA SER A 239 -4.46 -22.83 0.50
C SER A 239 -4.89 -24.20 -0.03
N GLY A 240 -4.33 -25.30 0.51
CA GLY A 240 -4.65 -26.68 0.15
C GLY A 240 -5.95 -27.23 0.76
N SER A 241 -6.53 -26.58 1.76
CA SER A 241 -7.78 -27.00 2.42
C SER A 241 -9.02 -26.21 1.97
N SER A 242 -8.85 -25.20 1.12
CA SER A 242 -9.91 -24.32 0.65
C SER A 242 -10.27 -24.55 -0.83
N GLY A 243 -11.57 -24.53 -1.14
CA GLY A 243 -12.09 -24.71 -2.50
C GLY A 243 -12.16 -26.17 -2.96
N ASP A 244 -12.61 -26.38 -4.20
CA ASP A 244 -12.63 -27.69 -4.84
C ASP A 244 -11.22 -28.18 -5.24
N ALA A 245 -11.11 -29.43 -5.69
CA ALA A 245 -9.83 -30.02 -6.10
C ALA A 245 -9.11 -29.23 -7.21
N SER A 246 -9.85 -28.56 -8.09
CA SER A 246 -9.26 -27.73 -9.14
C SER A 246 -8.63 -26.47 -8.56
N ARG A 247 -9.30 -25.83 -7.60
CA ARG A 247 -8.80 -24.64 -6.89
C ARG A 247 -7.63 -24.97 -5.99
N GLN A 248 -7.65 -26.10 -5.30
CA GLN A 248 -6.52 -26.58 -4.51
C GLN A 248 -5.29 -26.86 -5.39
N GLY A 249 -5.50 -27.50 -6.55
CA GLY A 249 -4.44 -27.73 -7.54
C GLY A 249 -3.86 -26.43 -8.09
N PHE A 250 -4.70 -25.43 -8.36
CA PHE A 250 -4.25 -24.12 -8.85
C PHE A 250 -3.43 -23.36 -7.79
N ALA A 251 -3.90 -23.30 -6.55
CA ALA A 251 -3.16 -22.69 -5.45
C ALA A 251 -1.79 -23.37 -5.25
N SER A 252 -1.75 -24.70 -5.28
CA SER A 252 -0.49 -25.46 -5.20
C SER A 252 0.47 -25.10 -6.34
N ALA A 253 -0.04 -24.96 -7.57
CA ALA A 253 0.76 -24.56 -8.71
C ALA A 253 1.35 -23.14 -8.55
N LEU A 254 0.59 -22.20 -7.98
CA LEU A 254 1.08 -20.83 -7.70
C LEU A 254 2.18 -20.84 -6.62
N ILE A 255 2.00 -21.60 -5.54
CA ILE A 255 3.04 -21.78 -4.50
C ILE A 255 4.32 -22.36 -5.11
N HIS A 256 4.19 -23.41 -5.95
CA HIS A 256 5.32 -23.98 -6.65
C HIS A 256 5.99 -22.95 -7.58
N ALA A 257 5.22 -22.13 -8.30
CA ALA A 257 5.78 -21.09 -9.17
C ALA A 257 6.58 -20.05 -8.38
N VAL A 258 6.13 -19.67 -7.17
CA VAL A 258 6.89 -18.80 -6.26
C VAL A 258 8.19 -19.48 -5.81
N ALA A 259 8.14 -20.77 -5.46
CA ALA A 259 9.32 -21.52 -5.04
C ALA A 259 10.36 -21.66 -6.17
N GLU A 260 9.92 -22.01 -7.38
CA GLU A 260 10.78 -22.16 -8.56
C GLU A 260 11.37 -20.82 -9.00
N SER A 261 10.56 -19.76 -9.05
CA SER A 261 11.06 -18.42 -9.41
C SER A 261 12.10 -17.91 -8.42
N LYS A 262 11.92 -18.16 -7.11
CA LYS A 262 12.94 -17.86 -6.10
C LYS A 262 14.20 -18.69 -6.30
N ARG A 263 14.07 -19.99 -6.59
CA ARG A 263 15.21 -20.89 -6.83
C ARG A 263 16.02 -20.48 -8.07
N ALA A 264 15.35 -19.98 -9.11
CA ALA A 264 16.00 -19.52 -10.33
C ALA A 264 16.99 -18.35 -10.09
N LEU A 265 16.86 -17.63 -8.97
CA LEU A 265 17.79 -16.55 -8.58
C LEU A 265 19.09 -17.07 -7.93
N GLY A 266 19.22 -18.38 -7.73
CA GLY A 266 20.40 -19.01 -7.15
C GLY A 266 20.34 -19.22 -5.63
N PRO A 267 21.47 -19.64 -5.00
CA PRO A 267 21.49 -20.13 -3.62
C PRO A 267 21.30 -19.05 -2.54
N SER A 268 21.48 -17.77 -2.89
CA SER A 268 21.29 -16.63 -1.99
C SER A 268 20.41 -15.59 -2.69
N PRO A 269 19.11 -15.88 -2.87
CA PRO A 269 18.24 -15.08 -3.71
C PRO A 269 18.07 -13.68 -3.12
N LYS A 270 18.43 -12.66 -3.91
CA LYS A 270 18.12 -11.26 -3.60
C LYS A 270 16.80 -10.91 -4.27
N LEU A 271 15.72 -10.99 -3.50
CA LEU A 271 14.38 -10.63 -3.99
C LEU A 271 14.28 -9.12 -4.22
N ARG A 272 13.49 -8.72 -5.22
CA ARG A 272 13.22 -7.32 -5.55
C ARG A 272 11.71 -7.08 -5.50
N THR A 273 11.30 -5.95 -4.93
CA THR A 273 9.90 -5.52 -4.88
C THR A 273 9.44 -5.04 -6.26
N LEU A 274 8.14 -5.17 -6.51
CA LEU A 274 7.51 -4.75 -7.77
C LEU A 274 7.62 -3.22 -7.87
N PRO A 275 7.97 -2.68 -9.04
CA PRO A 275 7.87 -1.25 -9.29
C PRO A 275 6.46 -0.76 -9.00
N THR A 276 6.35 0.47 -8.53
CA THR A 276 5.08 1.11 -8.20
C THR A 276 4.63 1.97 -9.36
N TRP A 277 3.44 1.69 -9.87
CA TRP A 277 2.72 2.56 -10.79
C TRP A 277 2.04 3.69 -10.01
N LEU A 278 1.95 4.86 -10.64
CA LEU A 278 1.35 6.06 -10.07
C LEU A 278 0.36 6.64 -11.07
N GLY A 279 -0.83 7.01 -10.61
CA GLY A 279 -1.80 7.79 -11.37
C GLY A 279 -2.20 9.06 -10.62
N SER A 280 -2.53 10.11 -11.38
CA SER A 280 -3.10 11.36 -10.84
C SER A 280 -4.34 11.80 -11.62
N TRP A 281 -5.34 12.28 -10.89
CA TRP A 281 -6.63 12.70 -11.45
C TRP A 281 -7.13 14.02 -10.85
N VAL A 282 -8.07 14.66 -11.57
CA VAL A 282 -8.87 15.84 -11.16
C VAL A 282 -10.37 15.58 -11.33
#